data_AF-A0A3C0GUC2-F1
#
_entry.id   AF-A0A3C0GUC2-F1
#
_cell.length_a   1.000
_cell.length_b   1.000
_cell.length_c   1.000
_cell.angle_alpha   90.00
_cell.angle_beta   90.00
_cell.angle_gamma   90.00
#
_symmetry.space_group_name_H-M   'P 1'
#
loop_
_entity.id
_entity.type
_entity.pdbx_description
1 polymer ?
#
loop_
_entity_poly.entity_id
_entity_poly.type
_entity_poly.pdbx_seq_one_letter_code
_entity_poly.pdbx_strand_id
1 'polypeptide(L)'
;LPDNLARLRSDIERSVPVGNGRGGEHRQLPDSIHSRIVRSGLVERLDAIKQRHRRIRTDKLGCQIGTLGGGNHFIEICLDETGAVWVMLHSGSRGTGNLIGTYFIERAREELARRVLGFHLPDKDLAFFMQGEPLFDDYVQAVSWAQDYARENREAMMARVLAEMRLRLPKFQLEKLAVNCHHNYVQTETHGGEELLVTRKGAVSARAGELGIIPGSMGTRSYIVRGKGNAESFHSCSHGAGRVMSRSAARQQITLAQHREATAHVECRKDASVIDESPAAYKSIDAVMAAQSDLVEVVHTLRQVVCIKG
;
A
#
# COMPACT_ATOMS: atom_id res chain seq x y z
N LEU A 1 -12.73 -5.63 22.83
CA LEU A 1 -13.22 -4.45 22.06
C LEU A 1 -14.63 -4.13 22.52
N PRO A 2 -15.14 -2.89 22.40
CA PRO A 2 -16.54 -2.58 22.68
C PRO A 2 -17.47 -3.26 21.65
N ASP A 3 -18.73 -3.48 22.02
CA ASP A 3 -19.73 -4.12 21.16
C ASP A 3 -20.07 -3.28 19.91
N ASN A 4 -19.98 -1.96 20.03
CA ASN A 4 -20.19 -1.02 18.93
C ASN A 4 -18.88 -0.31 18.56
N LEU A 5 -18.42 -0.54 17.32
CA LEU A 5 -17.18 0.00 16.78
C LEU A 5 -17.37 1.23 15.89
N ALA A 6 -18.62 1.65 15.63
CA ALA A 6 -18.92 2.75 14.71
C ALA A 6 -18.28 4.08 15.15
N ARG A 7 -18.27 4.34 16.47
CA ARG A 7 -17.63 5.54 17.02
C ARG A 7 -16.11 5.51 16.82
N LEU A 8 -15.47 4.38 17.09
CA LEU A 8 -14.03 4.21 16.87
C LEU A 8 -13.68 4.39 15.39
N ARG A 9 -14.45 3.78 14.48
CA ARG A 9 -14.30 3.97 13.04
C ARG A 9 -14.38 5.44 12.65
N SER A 10 -15.42 6.13 13.11
CA SER A 10 -15.65 7.55 12.80
C SER A 10 -14.54 8.46 13.33
N ASP A 11 -13.99 8.19 14.52
CA ASP A 11 -12.89 8.98 15.06
C ASP A 11 -11.60 8.78 14.26
N ILE A 12 -11.30 7.54 13.86
CA ILE A 12 -10.15 7.24 12.99
C ILE A 12 -10.31 7.92 11.63
N GLU A 13 -11.48 7.84 11.00
CA GLU A 13 -11.78 8.52 9.72
C GLU A 13 -11.63 10.06 9.82
N ARG A 14 -11.93 10.64 10.98
CA ARG A 14 -11.71 12.07 11.22
C ARG A 14 -10.22 12.39 11.42
N SER A 15 -9.48 11.50 12.06
CA SER A 15 -8.05 11.69 12.39
C SER A 15 -7.12 11.45 11.20
N VAL A 16 -7.51 10.55 10.29
CA VAL A 16 -6.80 10.17 9.08
C VAL A 16 -7.70 10.43 7.86
N PRO A 17 -7.43 11.48 7.06
CA PRO A 17 -8.23 11.76 5.86
C PRO A 17 -8.24 10.58 4.89
N VAL A 18 -9.43 10.27 4.37
CA VAL A 18 -9.67 9.16 3.44
C VAL A 18 -10.23 9.65 2.11
N GLY A 19 -9.96 8.90 1.04
CA GLY A 19 -10.52 9.16 -0.29
C GLY A 19 -9.64 10.01 -1.20
N ASN A 20 -10.23 10.51 -2.28
CA ASN A 20 -9.54 11.25 -3.33
C ASN A 20 -9.99 12.72 -3.39
N GLY A 21 -9.13 13.57 -3.96
CA GLY A 21 -9.41 15.00 -4.12
C GLY A 21 -9.39 15.78 -2.81
N ARG A 22 -9.95 17.00 -2.82
CA ARG A 22 -9.88 17.93 -1.67
C ARG A 22 -10.51 17.39 -0.38
N GLY A 23 -11.44 16.43 -0.48
CA GLY A 23 -12.08 15.79 0.68
C GLY A 23 -11.20 14.76 1.38
N GLY A 24 -10.22 14.17 0.69
CA GLY A 24 -9.26 13.19 1.22
C GLY A 24 -7.86 13.75 1.46
N GLU A 25 -7.73 15.08 1.45
CA GLU A 25 -6.49 15.82 1.68
C GLU A 25 -6.60 16.61 2.99
N HIS A 26 -5.46 16.86 3.65
CA HIS A 26 -5.41 17.79 4.77
C HIS A 26 -5.73 19.21 4.29
N ARG A 27 -6.71 19.86 4.94
CA ARG A 27 -6.95 21.30 4.78
C ARG A 27 -5.82 22.12 5.42
N GLN A 28 -5.41 21.69 6.60
CA GLN A 28 -4.24 22.19 7.32
C GLN A 28 -3.44 20.97 7.76
N LEU A 29 -2.16 20.94 7.41
CA LEU A 29 -1.28 19.85 7.78
C LEU A 29 -1.04 19.88 9.30
N PRO A 30 -1.26 18.79 10.03
CA PRO A 30 -0.99 18.77 11.46
C PRO A 30 0.51 18.92 11.77
N ASP A 31 0.84 19.69 12.81
CA ASP A 31 2.22 19.99 13.22
C ASP A 31 3.07 18.74 13.47
N SER A 32 2.46 17.67 14.00
CA SER A 32 3.14 16.39 14.21
C SER A 32 3.57 15.72 12.91
N ILE A 33 2.77 15.85 11.84
CA ILE A 33 3.13 15.33 10.52
C ILE A 33 4.13 16.24 9.83
N HIS A 34 3.95 17.56 9.94
CA HIS A 34 4.90 18.54 9.42
C HIS A 34 6.31 18.31 9.98
N SER A 35 6.43 18.21 11.31
CA SER A 35 7.71 17.97 11.99
C SER A 35 8.36 16.64 11.57
N ARG A 36 7.56 15.61 11.34
CA ARG A 36 8.03 14.30 10.84
C ARG A 36 8.63 14.43 9.44
N ILE A 37 7.94 15.09 8.52
CA ILE A 37 8.45 15.30 7.16
C ILE A 37 9.76 16.07 7.16
N VAL A 38 9.85 17.18 7.90
CA VAL A 38 11.07 17.98 7.96
C VAL A 38 12.25 17.14 8.46
N ARG A 39 12.04 16.32 9.51
CA ARG A 39 13.10 15.43 10.05
C ARG A 39 13.49 14.30 9.10
N SER A 40 12.59 13.88 8.20
CA SER A 40 12.86 12.77 7.27
C SER A 40 13.79 13.16 6.10
N GLY A 41 14.04 14.44 5.87
CA GLY A 41 14.81 14.92 4.71
C GLY A 41 14.10 14.75 3.36
N LEU A 42 12.82 14.37 3.37
CA LEU A 42 12.05 14.13 2.15
C LEU A 42 11.81 15.42 1.34
N VAL A 43 11.73 16.58 1.99
CA VAL A 43 11.49 17.85 1.28
C VAL A 43 12.68 18.21 0.42
N GLU A 44 13.87 18.20 1.01
CA GLU A 44 15.13 18.54 0.37
C GLU A 44 15.44 17.58 -0.79
N ARG A 45 15.21 16.27 -0.57
CA ARG A 45 15.37 15.25 -1.61
C ARG A 45 14.37 15.43 -2.75
N LEU A 46 13.12 15.80 -2.46
CA LEU A 46 12.12 16.07 -3.50
C LEU A 46 12.47 17.31 -4.31
N ASP A 47 12.98 18.35 -3.65
CA ASP A 47 13.43 19.57 -4.32
C ASP A 47 14.62 19.30 -5.24
N ALA A 48 15.58 18.47 -4.82
CA ALA A 48 16.69 18.03 -5.68
C ALA A 48 16.19 17.28 -6.93
N ILE A 49 15.21 16.36 -6.78
CA ILE A 49 14.57 15.68 -7.90
C ILE A 49 13.88 16.68 -8.83
N LYS A 50 13.14 17.65 -8.29
CA LYS A 50 12.44 18.69 -9.06
C LYS A 50 13.40 19.61 -9.83
N GLN A 51 14.55 19.93 -9.25
CA GLN A 51 15.56 20.77 -9.92
C GLN A 51 16.09 20.10 -11.20
N ARG A 52 16.31 18.78 -11.17
CA ARG A 52 16.69 17.97 -12.34
C ARG A 52 15.50 17.74 -13.29
N HIS A 53 14.32 17.48 -12.74
CA HIS A 53 13.11 17.11 -13.46
C HIS A 53 11.98 18.11 -13.23
N ARG A 54 12.11 19.32 -13.82
CA ARG A 54 11.20 20.46 -13.58
C ARG A 54 9.73 20.21 -13.94
N ARG A 55 9.43 19.19 -14.77
CA ARG A 55 8.06 18.79 -15.14
C ARG A 55 7.34 18.04 -14.00
N ILE A 56 8.07 17.51 -13.01
CA ILE A 56 7.46 16.81 -11.87
C ILE A 56 6.81 17.86 -10.95
N ARG A 57 5.50 17.73 -10.74
CA ARG A 57 4.80 18.55 -9.76
C ARG A 57 5.01 18.03 -8.35
N THR A 58 5.14 18.94 -7.39
CA THR A 58 5.41 18.64 -5.97
C THR A 58 4.37 19.22 -5.01
N ASP A 59 3.29 19.80 -5.55
CA ASP A 59 2.23 20.49 -4.80
C ASP A 59 1.41 19.56 -3.88
N LYS A 60 1.49 18.25 -4.10
CA LYS A 60 0.74 17.24 -3.33
C LYS A 60 1.38 16.81 -2.02
N LEU A 61 2.67 17.09 -1.82
CA LEU A 61 3.39 16.63 -0.63
C LEU A 61 2.72 17.10 0.67
N GLY A 62 2.49 18.41 0.78
CA GLY A 62 2.03 19.06 2.01
C GLY A 62 0.58 18.75 2.39
N CYS A 63 -0.23 18.22 1.48
CA CYS A 63 -1.65 17.93 1.75
C CYS A 63 -2.00 16.43 1.80
N GLN A 64 -1.11 15.53 1.34
CA GLN A 64 -1.40 14.09 1.23
C GLN A 64 -0.61 13.18 2.17
N ILE A 65 0.44 13.68 2.80
CA ILE A 65 1.15 12.93 3.85
C ILE A 65 0.18 12.65 5.01
N GLY A 66 0.26 11.47 5.62
CA GLY A 66 -0.64 11.07 6.69
C GLY A 66 -2.08 10.85 6.24
N THR A 67 -2.35 10.71 4.93
CA THR A 67 -3.67 10.41 4.38
C THR A 67 -3.72 9.03 3.74
N LEU A 68 -4.89 8.39 3.85
CA LEU A 68 -5.09 7.03 3.39
C LEU A 68 -5.15 6.97 1.85
N GLY A 69 -5.95 7.86 1.27
CA GLY A 69 -6.35 7.78 -0.14
C GLY A 69 -7.56 6.93 -0.42
N GLY A 70 -7.89 6.80 -1.71
CA GLY A 70 -8.95 5.90 -2.19
C GLY A 70 -8.42 4.62 -2.86
N GLY A 71 -9.32 3.87 -3.49
CA GLY A 71 -9.02 2.62 -4.16
C GLY A 71 -8.84 1.46 -3.18
N ASN A 72 -7.81 0.63 -3.38
CA ASN A 72 -7.57 -0.54 -2.53
C ASN A 72 -6.90 -0.19 -1.18
N HIS A 73 -6.64 1.09 -0.90
CA HIS A 73 -6.11 1.52 0.39
C HIS A 73 -7.14 1.33 1.52
N PHE A 74 -6.66 0.96 2.71
CA PHE A 74 -7.54 0.72 3.87
C PHE A 74 -6.80 0.85 5.20
N ILE A 75 -7.57 1.03 6.27
CA ILE A 75 -7.16 0.79 7.66
C ILE A 75 -8.12 -0.26 8.22
N GLU A 76 -7.59 -1.33 8.80
CA GLU A 76 -8.36 -2.42 9.37
C GLU A 76 -7.99 -2.64 10.83
N ILE A 77 -9.00 -2.91 11.66
CA ILE A 77 -8.82 -3.49 12.98
C ILE A 77 -9.29 -4.94 12.85
N CYS A 78 -8.41 -5.86 13.19
CA CYS A 78 -8.62 -7.29 13.05
C CYS A 78 -8.47 -8.00 14.39
N LEU A 79 -9.08 -9.18 14.47
CA LEU A 79 -8.84 -10.16 15.53
C LEU A 79 -8.14 -11.38 14.90
N ASP A 80 -7.11 -11.89 15.56
CA ASP A 80 -6.54 -13.19 15.21
C ASP A 80 -7.34 -14.36 15.83
N GLU A 81 -6.86 -15.58 15.61
CA GLU A 81 -7.44 -16.81 16.15
C GLU A 81 -7.44 -16.89 17.69
N THR A 82 -6.61 -16.09 18.37
CA THR A 82 -6.54 -16.00 19.84
C THR A 82 -7.39 -14.87 20.41
N GLY A 83 -7.93 -14.00 19.54
CA GLY A 83 -8.66 -12.80 19.91
C GLY A 83 -7.76 -11.58 20.18
N ALA A 84 -6.46 -11.66 19.84
CA ALA A 84 -5.57 -10.50 19.91
C ALA A 84 -5.95 -9.47 18.84
N VAL A 85 -5.77 -8.19 19.16
CA VAL A 85 -6.18 -7.07 18.30
C VAL A 85 -5.00 -6.62 17.44
N TRP A 86 -5.21 -6.65 16.13
CA TRP A 86 -4.24 -6.18 15.13
C TRP A 86 -4.74 -4.90 14.47
N VAL A 87 -3.82 -3.97 14.21
CA VAL A 87 -4.07 -2.78 13.39
C VAL A 87 -3.28 -2.92 12.10
N MET A 88 -3.99 -3.03 10.98
CA MET A 88 -3.39 -3.18 9.66
C MET A 88 -3.67 -1.94 8.83
N LEU A 89 -2.68 -1.50 8.08
CA LEU A 89 -2.79 -0.31 7.25
C LEU A 89 -2.17 -0.56 5.88
N HIS A 90 -2.94 -0.30 4.84
CA HIS A 90 -2.49 -0.38 3.46
C HIS A 90 -2.60 0.99 2.79
N SER A 91 -1.45 1.57 2.48
CA SER A 91 -1.32 2.80 1.69
C SER A 91 0.08 2.91 1.08
N GLY A 92 0.23 3.84 0.14
CA GLY A 92 1.46 4.05 -0.62
C GLY A 92 1.92 5.50 -0.63
N SER A 93 2.67 5.84 -1.68
CA SER A 93 3.33 7.13 -1.88
C SER A 93 2.43 8.28 -2.36
N ARG A 94 1.10 8.05 -2.30
CA ARG A 94 0.04 9.00 -2.68
C ARG A 94 0.27 9.62 -4.07
N GLY A 95 -0.32 10.80 -4.30
CA GLY A 95 -0.24 11.50 -5.57
C GLY A 95 1.17 11.91 -5.96
N THR A 96 2.03 12.28 -5.00
CA THR A 96 3.42 12.67 -5.30
C THR A 96 4.20 11.52 -5.93
N GLY A 97 4.13 10.31 -5.36
CA GLY A 97 4.77 9.15 -5.99
C GLY A 97 4.16 8.77 -7.33
N ASN A 98 2.84 8.94 -7.52
CA ASN A 98 2.20 8.72 -8.82
C ASN A 98 2.71 9.71 -9.89
N LEU A 99 2.91 10.98 -9.52
CA LEU A 99 3.45 12.02 -10.42
C LEU A 99 4.89 11.71 -10.83
N ILE A 100 5.72 11.28 -9.87
CA ILE A 100 7.09 10.81 -10.14
C ILE A 100 7.05 9.61 -11.09
N GLY A 101 6.27 8.58 -10.77
CA GLY A 101 6.17 7.36 -11.59
C GLY A 101 5.70 7.64 -13.01
N THR A 102 4.67 8.47 -13.17
CA THR A 102 4.15 8.87 -14.49
C THR A 102 5.23 9.57 -15.31
N TYR A 103 5.93 10.54 -14.71
CA TYR A 103 7.00 11.26 -15.38
C TYR A 103 8.13 10.31 -15.85
N PHE A 104 8.61 9.43 -14.98
CA PHE A 104 9.70 8.51 -15.37
C PHE A 104 9.25 7.46 -16.39
N ILE A 105 7.98 7.01 -16.38
CA ILE A 105 7.44 6.15 -17.45
C ILE A 105 7.46 6.88 -18.79
N GLU A 106 7.02 8.13 -18.84
CA GLU A 106 7.07 8.94 -20.07
C GLU A 106 8.51 9.16 -20.55
N ARG A 107 9.43 9.44 -19.63
CA ARG A 107 10.87 9.57 -19.93
C ARG A 107 11.46 8.28 -20.49
N ALA A 108 11.16 7.13 -19.92
CA ALA A 108 11.63 5.84 -20.42
C ALA A 108 11.15 5.60 -21.86
N ARG A 109 9.89 5.91 -22.16
CA ARG A 109 9.33 5.81 -23.52
C ARG A 109 9.99 6.77 -24.50
N GLU A 110 10.17 8.03 -24.10
CA GLU A 110 10.83 9.06 -24.92
C GLU A 110 12.27 8.66 -25.28
N GLU A 111 13.04 8.12 -24.32
CA GLU A 111 14.42 7.69 -24.55
C GLU A 111 14.50 6.44 -25.42
N LEU A 112 13.69 5.42 -25.14
CA LEU A 112 13.70 4.19 -25.93
C LEU A 112 13.23 4.41 -27.37
N ALA A 113 12.28 5.33 -27.60
CA ALA A 113 11.81 5.67 -28.94
C ALA A 113 12.91 6.27 -29.83
N ARG A 114 13.96 6.86 -29.22
CA ARG A 114 15.11 7.45 -29.92
C ARG A 114 16.28 6.47 -30.07
N ARG A 115 16.19 5.29 -29.44
CA ARG A 115 17.27 4.32 -29.39
C ARG A 115 17.05 3.23 -30.43
N VAL A 116 18.14 2.81 -31.06
CA VAL A 116 18.16 1.56 -31.82
C VAL A 116 18.36 0.41 -30.83
N LEU A 117 17.33 -0.39 -30.64
CA LEU A 117 17.40 -1.62 -29.84
C LEU A 117 17.79 -2.79 -30.73
N GLY A 118 18.62 -3.70 -30.21
CA GLY A 118 18.95 -4.96 -30.88
C GLY A 118 17.80 -5.98 -30.87
N PHE A 119 16.63 -5.60 -30.36
CA PHE A 119 15.43 -6.43 -30.23
C PHE A 119 14.16 -5.58 -30.30
N HIS A 120 13.02 -6.23 -30.56
CA HIS A 120 11.72 -5.57 -30.57
C HIS A 120 11.14 -5.50 -29.15
N LEU A 121 10.72 -4.31 -28.72
CA LEU A 121 9.97 -4.14 -27.47
C LEU A 121 8.48 -4.45 -27.74
N PRO A 122 7.92 -5.51 -27.14
CA PRO A 122 6.57 -5.97 -27.49
C PRO A 122 5.46 -5.01 -27.06
N ASP A 123 5.71 -4.17 -26.06
CA ASP A 123 4.79 -3.11 -25.61
C ASP A 123 5.57 -1.89 -25.12
N LYS A 124 5.15 -0.68 -25.50
CA LYS A 124 5.72 0.59 -25.03
C LYS A 124 5.60 0.77 -23.51
N ASP A 125 4.69 0.06 -22.86
CA ASP A 125 4.49 0.09 -21.42
C ASP A 125 5.57 -0.74 -20.67
N LEU A 126 6.38 -1.50 -21.41
CA LEU A 126 7.57 -2.21 -20.91
C LEU A 126 8.86 -1.38 -21.06
N ALA A 127 8.75 -0.07 -21.23
CA ALA A 127 9.90 0.82 -21.31
C ALA A 127 10.75 0.78 -20.02
N PHE A 128 12.07 0.86 -20.18
CA PHE A 128 13.05 0.69 -19.11
C PHE A 128 14.22 1.69 -19.28
N PHE A 129 15.00 1.84 -18.20
CA PHE A 129 16.27 2.57 -18.21
C PHE A 129 17.44 1.60 -18.18
N MET A 130 18.55 1.96 -18.84
CA MET A 130 19.79 1.17 -18.79
C MET A 130 20.61 1.57 -17.58
N GLN A 131 21.05 0.58 -16.80
CA GLN A 131 21.97 0.83 -15.69
C GLN A 131 23.27 1.47 -16.18
N GLY A 132 23.78 2.44 -15.42
CA GLY A 132 24.95 3.24 -15.77
C GLY A 132 24.66 4.50 -16.58
N GLU A 133 23.41 4.71 -17.02
CA GLU A 133 22.99 5.97 -17.63
C GLU A 133 22.47 6.95 -16.56
N PRO A 134 22.72 8.27 -16.70
CA PRO A 134 22.29 9.24 -15.69
C PRO A 134 20.80 9.20 -15.34
N LEU A 135 19.95 8.91 -16.33
CA LEU A 135 18.50 8.87 -16.14
C LEU A 135 18.04 7.64 -15.33
N PHE A 136 18.82 6.55 -15.35
CA PHE A 136 18.61 5.41 -14.47
C PHE A 136 18.88 5.80 -13.01
N ASP A 137 19.99 6.49 -12.75
CA ASP A 137 20.34 6.92 -11.38
C ASP A 137 19.31 7.93 -10.84
N ASP A 138 18.86 8.85 -11.68
CA ASP A 138 17.78 9.79 -11.35
C ASP A 138 16.46 9.05 -11.03
N TYR A 139 16.11 8.03 -11.81
CA TYR A 139 14.94 7.18 -11.53
C TYR A 139 15.08 6.43 -10.21
N VAL A 140 16.23 5.80 -9.96
CA VAL A 140 16.51 5.06 -8.72
C VAL A 140 16.41 5.98 -7.50
N GLN A 141 16.93 7.20 -7.60
CA GLN A 141 16.79 8.22 -6.56
C GLN A 141 15.31 8.58 -6.31
N ALA A 142 14.54 8.77 -7.38
CA ALA A 142 13.16 9.19 -7.30
C ALA A 142 12.20 8.09 -6.81
N VAL A 143 12.41 6.82 -7.22
CA VAL A 143 11.63 5.68 -6.72
C VAL A 143 11.97 5.38 -5.25
N SER A 144 13.25 5.51 -4.87
CA SER A 144 13.68 5.42 -3.47
C SER A 144 13.01 6.49 -2.60
N TRP A 145 12.94 7.73 -3.08
CA TRP A 145 12.19 8.80 -2.42
C TRP A 145 10.71 8.43 -2.23
N ALA A 146 10.06 7.89 -3.27
CA ALA A 146 8.65 7.50 -3.18
C ALA A 146 8.42 6.37 -2.16
N GLN A 147 9.34 5.41 -2.07
CA GLN A 147 9.32 4.33 -1.07
C GLN A 147 9.46 4.86 0.36
N ASP A 148 10.37 5.80 0.59
CA ASP A 148 10.54 6.44 1.90
C ASP A 148 9.33 7.29 2.28
N TYR A 149 8.79 8.07 1.35
CA TYR A 149 7.56 8.81 1.57
C TYR A 149 6.38 7.88 1.89
N ALA A 150 6.26 6.73 1.22
CA ALA A 150 5.24 5.74 1.53
C ALA A 150 5.39 5.19 2.96
N ARG A 151 6.61 4.96 3.43
CA ARG A 151 6.89 4.54 4.81
C ARG A 151 6.46 5.61 5.81
N GLU A 152 6.91 6.86 5.62
CA GLU A 152 6.54 7.99 6.49
C GLU A 152 5.03 8.23 6.52
N ASN A 153 4.36 8.09 5.38
CA ASN A 153 2.91 8.19 5.27
C ASN A 153 2.22 7.13 6.16
N ARG A 154 2.64 5.86 6.07
CA ARG A 154 2.08 4.76 6.88
C ARG A 154 2.34 4.96 8.37
N GLU A 155 3.54 5.39 8.76
CA GLU A 155 3.88 5.62 10.16
C GLU A 155 3.09 6.79 10.76
N ALA A 156 2.93 7.89 10.01
CA ALA A 156 2.13 9.03 10.42
C ALA A 156 0.66 8.63 10.66
N MET A 157 0.08 7.82 9.77
CA MET A 157 -1.28 7.32 9.95
C MET A 157 -1.39 6.32 11.10
N MET A 158 -0.45 5.37 11.20
CA MET A 158 -0.46 4.37 12.28
C MET A 158 -0.40 5.03 13.65
N ALA A 159 0.45 6.05 13.83
CA ALA A 159 0.52 6.81 15.08
C ALA A 159 -0.84 7.45 15.46
N ARG A 160 -1.60 7.95 14.48
CA ARG A 160 -2.92 8.54 14.68
C ARG A 160 -3.98 7.51 15.01
N VAL A 161 -4.01 6.40 14.28
CA VAL A 161 -4.93 5.28 14.56
C VAL A 161 -4.73 4.80 16.00
N LEU A 162 -3.48 4.58 16.41
CA LEU A 162 -3.16 4.17 17.77
C LEU A 162 -3.51 5.23 18.82
N ALA A 163 -3.40 6.53 18.50
CA ALA A 163 -3.83 7.60 19.39
C ALA A 163 -5.36 7.58 19.60
N GLU A 164 -6.16 7.46 18.53
CA GLU A 164 -7.62 7.35 18.65
C GLU A 164 -8.03 6.09 19.44
N MET A 165 -7.35 4.97 19.22
CA MET A 165 -7.58 3.75 19.99
C MET A 165 -7.28 3.94 21.48
N ARG A 166 -6.18 4.61 21.84
CA ARG A 166 -5.85 4.91 23.25
C ARG A 166 -6.87 5.81 23.94
N LEU A 167 -7.53 6.70 23.21
CA LEU A 167 -8.57 7.56 23.75
C LEU A 167 -9.90 6.84 24.00
N ARG A 168 -10.17 5.76 23.26
CA ARG A 168 -11.48 5.09 23.24
C ARG A 168 -11.50 3.72 23.92
N LEU A 169 -10.38 3.04 23.96
CA LEU A 169 -10.28 1.68 24.48
C LEU A 169 -9.71 1.68 25.90
N PRO A 170 -9.98 0.61 26.69
CA PRO A 170 -9.24 0.37 27.92
C PRO A 170 -7.73 0.37 27.68
N LYS A 171 -6.94 0.62 28.72
CA LYS A 171 -5.48 0.62 28.62
C LYS A 171 -4.99 -0.70 28.00
N PHE A 172 -4.17 -0.58 26.96
CA PHE A 172 -3.54 -1.70 26.28
C PHE A 172 -2.05 -1.41 26.08
N GLN A 173 -1.28 -2.46 25.87
CA GLN A 173 0.13 -2.37 25.49
C GLN A 173 0.27 -2.79 24.03
N LEU A 174 1.24 -2.19 23.36
CA LEU A 174 1.65 -2.64 22.04
C LEU A 174 2.68 -3.74 22.22
N GLU A 175 2.54 -4.81 21.44
CA GLU A 175 3.62 -5.77 21.31
C GLU A 175 4.83 -5.16 20.57
N LYS A 176 6.00 -5.77 20.76
CA LYS A 176 7.24 -5.30 20.11
C LYS A 176 7.25 -5.54 18.61
N LEU A 177 6.34 -6.35 18.09
CA LEU A 177 6.34 -6.79 16.70
C LEU A 177 5.46 -5.88 15.84
N ALA A 178 6.07 -5.17 14.91
CA ALA A 178 5.38 -4.46 13.84
C ALA A 178 5.84 -5.02 12.49
N VAL A 179 4.90 -5.51 11.69
CA VAL A 179 5.19 -5.98 10.32
C VAL A 179 4.99 -4.82 9.36
N ASN A 180 6.01 -4.52 8.55
CA ASN A 180 5.95 -3.46 7.54
C ASN A 180 6.50 -3.99 6.21
N CYS A 181 5.60 -4.17 5.24
CA CYS A 181 5.94 -4.65 3.91
C CYS A 181 5.62 -3.59 2.86
N HIS A 182 6.53 -3.42 1.90
CA HIS A 182 6.23 -2.75 0.64
C HIS A 182 5.81 -3.81 -0.39
N HIS A 183 4.91 -3.46 -1.30
CA HIS A 183 4.46 -4.37 -2.36
C HIS A 183 4.59 -3.78 -3.78
N ASN A 184 5.04 -2.52 -3.87
CA ASN A 184 5.42 -1.84 -5.11
C ASN A 184 6.72 -1.11 -4.84
N TYR A 185 7.86 -1.72 -5.15
CA TYR A 185 9.17 -1.18 -4.84
C TYR A 185 10.26 -1.81 -5.70
N VAL A 186 11.41 -1.14 -5.71
CA VAL A 186 12.63 -1.56 -6.36
C VAL A 186 13.74 -1.58 -5.32
N GLN A 187 14.52 -2.65 -5.29
CA GLN A 187 15.62 -2.80 -4.34
C GLN A 187 16.76 -3.62 -4.94
N THR A 188 17.99 -3.23 -4.64
CA THR A 188 19.18 -4.02 -4.93
C THR A 188 19.26 -5.21 -3.97
N GLU A 189 19.37 -6.41 -4.52
CA GLU A 189 19.42 -7.66 -3.77
C GLU A 189 20.43 -8.63 -4.38
N THR A 190 21.04 -9.47 -3.56
CA THR A 190 21.91 -10.55 -4.03
C THR A 190 21.12 -11.84 -4.17
N HIS A 191 21.11 -12.42 -5.37
CA HIS A 191 20.52 -13.72 -5.67
C HIS A 191 21.47 -14.52 -6.56
N GLY A 192 21.72 -15.79 -6.23
CA GLY A 192 22.65 -16.63 -7.01
C GLY A 192 24.10 -16.12 -7.05
N GLY A 193 24.50 -15.24 -6.12
CA GLY A 193 25.82 -14.59 -6.12
C GLY A 193 25.92 -13.32 -6.98
N GLU A 194 24.83 -12.92 -7.64
CA GLU A 194 24.78 -11.71 -8.46
C GLU A 194 23.97 -10.60 -7.77
N GLU A 195 24.41 -9.36 -7.96
CA GLU A 195 23.67 -8.18 -7.50
C GLU A 195 22.64 -7.78 -8.56
N LEU A 196 21.36 -7.83 -8.19
CA LEU A 196 20.23 -7.58 -9.08
C LEU A 196 19.37 -6.44 -8.55
N LEU A 197 18.83 -5.63 -9.46
CA LEU A 197 17.80 -4.66 -9.13
C LEU A 197 16.41 -5.33 -9.22
N VAL A 198 15.92 -5.85 -8.10
CA VAL A 198 14.65 -6.58 -8.03
C VAL A 198 13.48 -5.59 -7.99
N THR A 199 12.61 -5.67 -8.98
CA THR A 199 11.36 -4.89 -9.05
C THR A 199 10.18 -5.75 -8.64
N ARG A 200 9.48 -5.37 -7.57
CA ARG A 200 8.24 -6.01 -7.14
C ARG A 200 7.06 -5.09 -7.39
N LYS A 201 6.04 -5.57 -8.12
CA LYS A 201 4.79 -4.88 -8.39
C LYS A 201 3.61 -5.80 -8.05
N GLY A 202 2.93 -5.53 -6.95
CA GLY A 202 1.91 -6.43 -6.39
C GLY A 202 2.48 -7.69 -5.75
N ALA A 203 3.75 -7.66 -5.32
CA ALA A 203 4.45 -8.77 -4.66
C ALA A 203 5.25 -8.25 -3.46
N VAL A 204 5.44 -9.07 -2.43
CA VAL A 204 6.19 -8.71 -1.21
C VAL A 204 7.41 -9.60 -1.04
N SER A 205 8.40 -9.13 -0.27
CA SER A 205 9.52 -9.97 0.17
C SER A 205 9.00 -11.10 1.07
N ALA A 206 9.57 -12.29 0.85
CA ALA A 206 9.27 -13.53 1.54
C ALA A 206 10.57 -14.30 1.83
N ARG A 207 11.61 -13.58 2.28
CA ARG A 207 12.88 -14.20 2.70
C ARG A 207 12.63 -15.17 3.86
N ALA A 208 13.49 -16.17 3.98
CA ALA A 208 13.35 -17.18 5.03
C ALA A 208 13.25 -16.51 6.41
N GLY A 209 12.14 -16.75 7.11
CA GLY A 209 11.90 -16.20 8.44
C GLY A 209 11.25 -14.81 8.50
N GLU A 210 11.23 -14.07 7.39
CA GLU A 210 10.68 -12.71 7.30
C GLU A 210 9.16 -12.71 7.43
N LEU A 211 8.61 -11.82 8.25
CA LEU A 211 7.16 -11.68 8.36
C LEU A 211 6.61 -10.78 7.25
N GLY A 212 5.47 -11.19 6.69
CA GLY A 212 4.74 -10.46 5.67
C GLY A 212 3.26 -10.33 6.02
N ILE A 213 2.56 -9.50 5.24
CA ILE A 213 1.12 -9.29 5.35
C ILE A 213 0.50 -9.58 3.98
N ILE A 214 -0.50 -10.46 3.96
CA ILE A 214 -1.29 -10.78 2.76
C ILE A 214 -2.74 -10.36 3.02
N PRO A 215 -3.11 -9.11 2.70
CA PRO A 215 -4.49 -8.68 2.82
C PRO A 215 -5.43 -9.38 1.83
N GLY A 216 -6.62 -9.69 2.33
CA GLY A 216 -7.77 -9.99 1.49
C GLY A 216 -8.40 -8.74 0.89
N SER A 217 -9.70 -8.82 0.71
CA SER A 217 -10.60 -7.70 0.41
C SER A 217 -11.42 -7.30 1.63
N MET A 218 -12.14 -6.18 1.55
CA MET A 218 -13.01 -5.67 2.62
C MET A 218 -14.01 -6.75 3.07
N GLY A 219 -13.93 -7.21 4.32
CA GLY A 219 -14.82 -8.25 4.85
C GLY A 219 -14.31 -9.69 4.72
N THR A 220 -13.16 -9.91 4.08
CA THR A 220 -12.54 -11.25 3.98
C THR A 220 -11.33 -11.39 4.92
N ARG A 221 -10.77 -12.60 5.01
CA ARG A 221 -9.59 -12.84 5.85
C ARG A 221 -8.35 -12.16 5.29
N SER A 222 -7.44 -11.82 6.19
CA SER A 222 -6.08 -11.40 5.88
C SER A 222 -5.12 -12.28 6.66
N TYR A 223 -3.86 -12.39 6.22
CA TYR A 223 -2.90 -13.31 6.81
C TYR A 223 -1.62 -12.59 7.22
N ILE A 224 -1.14 -12.89 8.43
CA ILE A 224 0.27 -12.67 8.76
C ILE A 224 1.01 -13.95 8.36
N VAL A 225 2.05 -13.79 7.55
CA VAL A 225 2.77 -14.91 6.96
C VAL A 225 4.25 -14.84 7.31
N ARG A 226 4.95 -15.97 7.19
CA ARG A 226 6.40 -16.03 7.26
C ARG A 226 6.96 -16.57 5.94
N GLY A 227 7.95 -15.87 5.39
CA GLY A 227 8.62 -16.26 4.16
C GLY A 227 9.41 -17.56 4.31
N LYS A 228 9.34 -18.41 3.29
CA LYS A 228 10.12 -19.65 3.19
C LYS A 228 11.45 -19.46 2.46
N GLY A 229 11.66 -18.31 1.82
CA GLY A 229 12.90 -18.01 1.09
C GLY A 229 13.06 -18.83 -0.18
N ASN A 230 11.98 -19.07 -0.94
CA ASN A 230 12.08 -19.78 -2.22
C ASN A 230 12.91 -18.95 -3.22
N ALA A 231 14.06 -19.48 -3.64
CA ALA A 231 14.99 -18.81 -4.56
C ALA A 231 14.42 -18.59 -5.97
N GLU A 232 13.56 -19.49 -6.47
CA GLU A 232 12.94 -19.36 -7.80
C GLU A 232 12.03 -18.13 -7.89
N SER A 233 11.50 -17.69 -6.76
CA SER A 233 10.66 -16.50 -6.63
C SER A 233 11.44 -15.21 -6.35
N PHE A 234 12.78 -15.26 -6.35
CA PHE A 234 13.64 -14.20 -5.81
C PHE A 234 13.22 -13.81 -4.38
N HIS A 235 12.91 -14.83 -3.56
CA HIS A 235 12.39 -14.68 -2.20
C HIS A 235 11.16 -13.75 -2.13
N SER A 236 10.17 -13.99 -2.99
CA SER A 236 8.96 -13.14 -3.07
C SER A 236 7.69 -13.96 -2.95
N CYS A 237 6.60 -13.32 -2.55
CA CYS A 237 5.26 -13.91 -2.61
C CYS A 237 4.21 -12.89 -3.04
N SER A 238 2.96 -13.33 -3.20
CA SER A 238 1.87 -12.41 -3.58
C SER A 238 1.64 -11.33 -2.52
N HIS A 239 1.02 -10.21 -2.87
CA HIS A 239 0.63 -9.22 -1.85
C HIS A 239 -0.82 -9.35 -1.37
N GLY A 240 -1.70 -10.06 -2.09
CA GLY A 240 -3.12 -10.12 -1.73
C GLY A 240 -3.99 -10.75 -2.82
N ALA A 241 -5.32 -10.74 -2.60
CA ALA A 241 -6.28 -11.46 -3.44
C ALA A 241 -6.26 -11.08 -4.94
N GLY A 242 -5.99 -9.81 -5.27
CA GLY A 242 -6.10 -9.31 -6.63
C GLY A 242 -7.56 -9.23 -7.12
N ARG A 243 -7.83 -8.33 -8.07
CA ARG A 243 -9.19 -8.08 -8.57
C ARG A 243 -9.58 -9.09 -9.65
N VAL A 244 -10.85 -9.48 -9.69
CA VAL A 244 -11.45 -10.25 -10.81
C VAL A 244 -12.17 -9.37 -11.81
N MET A 245 -12.46 -8.11 -11.44
CA MET A 245 -13.15 -7.15 -12.30
C MET A 245 -12.67 -5.71 -12.08
N SER A 246 -12.86 -4.87 -13.08
CA SER A 246 -12.56 -3.44 -12.98
C SER A 246 -13.45 -2.75 -11.95
N ARG A 247 -13.07 -1.54 -11.52
CA ARG A 247 -13.89 -0.73 -10.60
C ARG A 247 -15.22 -0.31 -11.23
N SER A 248 -15.22 0.01 -12.52
CA SER A 248 -16.43 0.36 -13.26
C SER A 248 -17.38 -0.84 -13.35
N ALA A 249 -16.86 -2.03 -13.69
CA ALA A 249 -17.67 -3.26 -13.74
C ALA A 249 -18.26 -3.60 -12.37
N ALA A 250 -17.46 -3.50 -11.29
CA ALA A 250 -17.94 -3.74 -9.93
C ALA A 250 -19.11 -2.81 -9.55
N ARG A 251 -19.03 -1.52 -9.88
CA ARG A 251 -20.12 -0.55 -9.61
C ARG A 251 -21.40 -0.83 -10.42
N GLN A 252 -21.28 -1.50 -11.56
CA GLN A 252 -22.43 -1.85 -12.40
C GLN A 252 -23.07 -3.17 -11.97
N GLN A 253 -22.28 -4.13 -11.47
CA GLN A 253 -22.72 -5.50 -11.23
C GLN A 253 -23.06 -5.79 -9.76
N ILE A 254 -22.44 -5.09 -8.81
CA ILE A 254 -22.61 -5.34 -7.38
C ILE A 254 -23.64 -4.37 -6.81
N THR A 255 -24.68 -4.92 -6.18
CA THR A 255 -25.72 -4.12 -5.52
C THR A 255 -25.33 -3.75 -4.09
N LEU A 256 -25.93 -2.68 -3.58
CA LEU A 256 -25.71 -2.27 -2.19
C LEU A 256 -26.21 -3.30 -1.17
N ALA A 257 -27.26 -4.05 -1.51
CA ALA A 257 -27.79 -5.12 -0.68
C ALA A 257 -26.78 -6.26 -0.54
N GLN A 258 -26.21 -6.73 -1.66
CA GLN A 258 -25.14 -7.74 -1.67
C GLN A 258 -23.92 -7.27 -0.88
N HIS A 259 -23.51 -6.01 -1.07
CA HIS A 259 -22.39 -5.46 -0.31
C HIS A 259 -22.66 -5.44 1.20
N ARG A 260 -23.86 -5.01 1.62
CA ARG A 260 -24.27 -5.00 3.04
C ARG A 260 -24.27 -6.40 3.65
N GLU A 261 -24.82 -7.37 2.95
CA GLU A 261 -24.85 -8.77 3.38
C GLU A 261 -23.42 -9.34 3.51
N ALA A 262 -22.61 -9.19 2.47
CA ALA A 262 -21.25 -9.72 2.42
C ALA A 262 -20.30 -9.11 3.47
N THR A 263 -20.69 -7.97 4.07
CA THR A 263 -19.89 -7.26 5.06
C THR A 263 -20.61 -7.07 6.39
N ALA A 264 -21.72 -7.78 6.64
CA ALA A 264 -22.56 -7.58 7.84
C ALA A 264 -21.80 -7.77 9.17
N HIS A 265 -20.74 -8.59 9.16
CA HIS A 265 -19.87 -8.89 10.31
C HIS A 265 -18.74 -7.86 10.54
N VAL A 266 -18.61 -6.84 9.68
CA VAL A 266 -17.56 -5.82 9.77
C VAL A 266 -18.17 -4.43 9.82
N GLU A 267 -17.72 -3.62 10.79
CA GLU A 267 -18.02 -2.20 10.84
C GLU A 267 -17.25 -1.47 9.73
N CYS A 268 -17.95 -1.11 8.66
CA CYS A 268 -17.39 -0.38 7.52
C CYS A 268 -18.48 0.47 6.86
N ARG A 269 -18.08 1.34 5.94
CA ARG A 269 -19.02 2.08 5.11
C ARG A 269 -19.88 1.13 4.26
N LYS A 270 -21.17 1.45 4.14
CA LYS A 270 -22.19 0.66 3.42
C LYS A 270 -22.94 1.53 2.43
N ASP A 271 -22.20 2.34 1.68
CA ASP A 271 -22.73 3.25 0.68
C ASP A 271 -22.09 3.01 -0.69
N ALA A 272 -22.62 3.65 -1.74
CA ALA A 272 -22.24 3.39 -3.12
C ALA A 272 -20.75 3.69 -3.42
N SER A 273 -20.08 4.53 -2.62
CA SER A 273 -18.70 4.93 -2.92
C SER A 273 -17.68 3.83 -2.64
N VAL A 274 -18.06 2.76 -1.92
CA VAL A 274 -17.19 1.63 -1.59
C VAL A 274 -17.61 0.31 -2.24
N ILE A 275 -18.64 0.34 -3.10
CA ILE A 275 -19.15 -0.86 -3.79
C ILE A 275 -18.07 -1.51 -4.65
N ASP A 276 -17.18 -0.74 -5.29
CA ASP A 276 -16.12 -1.29 -6.12
C ASP A 276 -15.06 -2.08 -5.35
N GLU A 277 -15.15 -2.08 -4.03
CA GLU A 277 -14.23 -2.75 -3.12
C GLU A 277 -14.91 -3.90 -2.34
N SER A 278 -16.15 -4.25 -2.70
CA SER A 278 -16.87 -5.40 -2.14
C SER A 278 -16.13 -6.72 -2.35
N PRO A 279 -16.28 -7.73 -1.47
CA PRO A 279 -15.64 -9.05 -1.61
C PRO A 279 -15.76 -9.67 -3.00
N ALA A 280 -16.92 -9.54 -3.64
CA ALA A 280 -17.18 -10.12 -4.97
C ALA A 280 -16.31 -9.54 -6.09
N ALA A 281 -15.64 -8.39 -5.88
CA ALA A 281 -14.72 -7.79 -6.85
C ALA A 281 -13.31 -8.42 -6.84
N TYR A 282 -13.03 -9.32 -5.89
CA TYR A 282 -11.71 -9.89 -5.64
C TYR A 282 -11.69 -11.41 -5.80
N LYS A 283 -10.50 -11.98 -6.05
CA LYS A 283 -10.33 -13.44 -6.02
C LYS A 283 -10.50 -13.95 -4.59
N SER A 284 -10.72 -15.25 -4.45
CA SER A 284 -10.63 -15.91 -3.15
C SER A 284 -9.21 -15.77 -2.59
N ILE A 285 -9.07 -15.15 -1.43
CA ILE A 285 -7.79 -15.04 -0.73
C ILE A 285 -7.26 -16.43 -0.35
N ASP A 286 -8.14 -17.37 -0.02
CA ASP A 286 -7.77 -18.74 0.32
C ASP A 286 -7.17 -19.48 -0.89
N ALA A 287 -7.69 -19.24 -2.10
CA ALA A 287 -7.11 -19.78 -3.32
C ALA A 287 -5.72 -19.17 -3.61
N VAL A 288 -5.54 -17.87 -3.35
CA VAL A 288 -4.22 -17.21 -3.47
C VAL A 288 -3.23 -17.78 -2.47
N MET A 289 -3.65 -18.05 -1.22
CA MET A 289 -2.80 -18.69 -0.21
C MET A 289 -2.43 -20.14 -0.59
N ALA A 290 -3.37 -20.92 -1.09
CA ALA A 290 -3.11 -22.29 -1.54
C ALA A 290 -2.10 -22.33 -2.71
N ALA A 291 -2.14 -21.35 -3.62
CA ALA A 291 -1.25 -21.26 -4.78
C ALA A 291 0.19 -20.83 -4.45
N GLN A 292 0.50 -20.47 -3.21
CA GLN A 292 1.83 -20.00 -2.78
C GLN A 292 2.33 -20.71 -1.51
N SER A 293 1.84 -21.94 -1.27
CA SER A 293 2.19 -22.72 -0.07
C SER A 293 3.68 -23.06 0.02
N ASP A 294 4.41 -23.00 -1.09
CA ASP A 294 5.87 -23.15 -1.17
C ASP A 294 6.63 -21.86 -0.87
N LEU A 295 5.99 -20.68 -0.97
CA LEU A 295 6.60 -19.37 -0.77
C LEU A 295 6.48 -18.87 0.68
N VAL A 296 5.36 -19.19 1.35
CA VAL A 296 5.05 -18.70 2.69
C VAL A 296 4.36 -19.75 3.56
N GLU A 297 4.45 -19.57 4.88
CA GLU A 297 3.58 -20.22 5.87
C GLU A 297 2.67 -19.20 6.56
N VAL A 298 1.47 -19.61 6.95
CA VAL A 298 0.55 -18.77 7.71
C VAL A 298 0.90 -18.81 9.18
N VAL A 299 1.12 -17.63 9.77
CA VAL A 299 1.39 -17.47 11.21
C VAL A 299 0.12 -17.08 11.95
N HIS A 300 -0.67 -16.14 11.42
CA HIS A 300 -1.95 -15.74 11.99
C HIS A 300 -3.02 -15.55 10.90
N THR A 301 -4.25 -15.89 11.24
CA THR A 301 -5.43 -15.62 10.41
C THR A 301 -6.22 -14.47 11.00
N LEU A 302 -6.30 -13.37 10.27
CA LEU A 302 -6.93 -12.14 10.72
C LEU A 302 -8.37 -12.03 10.21
N ARG A 303 -9.31 -11.89 11.14
CA ARG A 303 -10.71 -11.55 10.86
C ARG A 303 -10.95 -10.07 11.12
N GLN A 304 -11.37 -9.35 10.09
CA GLN A 304 -11.70 -7.93 10.20
C GLN A 304 -12.90 -7.72 11.13
N VAL A 305 -12.83 -6.66 11.94
CA VAL A 305 -13.96 -6.14 12.73
C VAL A 305 -14.25 -4.67 12.42
N VAL A 306 -13.24 -3.91 11.97
CA VAL A 306 -13.40 -2.57 11.40
C VAL A 306 -12.65 -2.51 10.07
N CYS A 307 -13.27 -1.91 9.05
CA CYS A 307 -12.61 -1.60 7.78
C CYS A 307 -12.92 -0.15 7.37
N ILE A 308 -11.88 0.66 7.20
CA ILE A 308 -11.94 2.06 6.79
C ILE A 308 -11.34 2.17 5.39
N LYS A 309 -12.09 2.76 4.47
CA LYS A 309 -11.69 2.98 3.08
C LYS A 309 -12.10 4.38 2.60
N GLY A 310 -11.35 4.87 1.62
CA GLY A 310 -11.56 6.17 0.98
C GLY A 310 -12.39 6.12 -0.28
#